data_AF-A0A2I8VP08-F1
#
_entry.id   AF-A0A2I8VP08-F1
#
_cell.length_a   1.000
_cell.length_b   1.000
_cell.length_c   1.000
_cell.angle_alpha   90.00
_cell.angle_beta   90.00
_cell.angle_gamma   90.00
#
_symmetry.space_group_name_H-M   'P 1'
#
loop_
_entity.id
_entity.type
_entity.pdbx_description
1 polymer ?
#
loop_
_entity_poly.entity_id
_entity_poly.type
_entity_poly.pdbx_seq_one_letter_code
_entity_poly.pdbx_strand_id
1 'polypeptide(L)'
;MKVLTVMFGGVDLHYLERFDCRHLKQAQYGGVEVDNLWQTRDVSTQITSQLITGHDWRTSGVTGRKHYTDPEIEWLEKRVIRPRTYQKPFFHGLEARTRPLREGFYQTLRPRLEKRNYLRDDLLVPTLFEKIPDSEALYVPAYNPEPSWALGRNILDPRRLPEFGEAGAVDLAEKNFAWRSRRFREALAGDPRQFFMTQFQILDSYQHLYLVYADEPNLEKVEEIYRRIDAFAGEICELAEGKYDLVVFCSENGAANSLRGRTHYNRPFYSLSRPMDLDGRTNMRDFHDHLLSWVQMEPNPVTLTGDPTAPREHAVAPLK
;
A
#
# COMPACT_ATOMS: atom_id res chain seq x y z
N MET A 1 -5.34 16.91 -16.36
CA MET A 1 -6.35 16.49 -15.37
C MET A 1 -5.77 16.53 -13.98
N LYS A 2 -6.63 16.68 -12.96
CA LYS A 2 -6.28 16.48 -11.54
C LYS A 2 -6.61 15.05 -11.13
N VAL A 3 -5.64 14.34 -10.58
CA VAL A 3 -5.77 12.91 -10.22
C VAL A 3 -5.56 12.73 -8.71
N LEU A 4 -6.52 12.05 -8.06
CA LEU A 4 -6.44 11.62 -6.67
C LEU A 4 -6.20 10.10 -6.63
N THR A 5 -5.13 9.66 -5.98
CA THR A 5 -4.83 8.24 -5.76
C THR A 5 -4.87 7.89 -4.28
N VAL A 6 -5.70 6.92 -3.91
CA VAL A 6 -5.79 6.41 -2.54
C VAL A 6 -5.42 4.93 -2.53
N MET A 7 -4.34 4.60 -1.83
CA MET A 7 -3.94 3.23 -1.58
C MET A 7 -4.65 2.67 -0.36
N PHE A 8 -5.38 1.56 -0.49
CA PHE A 8 -5.93 0.80 0.63
C PHE A 8 -5.16 -0.50 0.77
N GLY A 9 -4.26 -0.59 1.74
CA GLY A 9 -3.46 -1.80 1.97
C GLY A 9 -4.36 -2.98 2.35
N GLY A 10 -4.16 -4.11 1.68
CA GLY A 10 -4.84 -5.38 1.94
C GLY A 10 -6.17 -5.57 1.22
N VAL A 11 -6.60 -4.67 0.32
CA VAL A 11 -7.82 -4.90 -0.46
C VAL A 11 -7.60 -6.04 -1.46
N ASP A 12 -8.24 -7.16 -1.16
CA ASP A 12 -8.29 -8.34 -2.03
C ASP A 12 -9.58 -8.40 -2.86
N LEU A 13 -9.43 -8.61 -4.17
CA LEU A 13 -10.55 -8.77 -5.10
C LEU A 13 -11.53 -9.87 -4.67
N HIS A 14 -11.04 -10.97 -4.09
CA HIS A 14 -11.91 -12.06 -3.62
C HIS A 14 -12.92 -11.57 -2.57
N TYR A 15 -12.48 -10.72 -1.64
CA TYR A 15 -13.34 -10.17 -0.60
C TYR A 15 -14.22 -9.03 -1.09
N LEU A 16 -13.75 -8.22 -2.06
CA LEU A 16 -14.58 -7.21 -2.71
C LEU A 16 -15.82 -7.82 -3.38
N GLU A 17 -15.64 -8.95 -4.07
CA GLU A 17 -16.74 -9.68 -4.68
C GLU A 17 -17.65 -10.33 -3.63
N ARG A 18 -17.04 -10.96 -2.62
CA ARG A 18 -17.78 -11.65 -1.56
C ARG A 18 -18.64 -10.71 -0.71
N PHE A 19 -18.15 -9.52 -0.38
CA PHE A 19 -18.80 -8.59 0.55
C PHE A 19 -19.59 -7.48 -0.15
N ASP A 20 -19.69 -7.52 -1.48
CA ASP A 20 -20.35 -6.50 -2.31
C ASP A 20 -19.93 -5.06 -2.00
N CYS A 21 -18.61 -4.80 -1.98
CA CYS A 21 -18.07 -3.46 -1.71
C CYS A 21 -18.22 -2.54 -2.93
N ARG A 22 -19.35 -1.83 -3.04
CA ARG A 22 -19.73 -1.07 -4.23
C ARG A 22 -18.92 0.20 -4.44
N HIS A 23 -18.52 0.90 -3.40
CA HIS A 23 -17.75 2.14 -3.54
C HIS A 23 -16.27 1.87 -3.82
N LEU A 24 -15.74 0.76 -3.31
CA LEU A 24 -14.41 0.27 -3.71
C LEU A 24 -14.41 -0.24 -5.17
N LYS A 25 -15.54 -0.72 -5.69
CA LYS A 25 -15.75 -1.13 -7.10
C LYS A 25 -16.35 0.02 -7.93
N GLN A 26 -15.49 0.94 -8.38
CA GLN A 26 -15.90 2.12 -9.15
C GLN A 26 -16.28 1.76 -10.61
N ALA A 27 -16.22 2.72 -11.53
CA ALA A 27 -16.67 2.53 -12.92
C ALA A 27 -15.85 1.47 -13.68
N GLN A 28 -14.56 1.36 -13.39
CA GLN A 28 -13.67 0.33 -13.91
C GLN A 28 -12.81 -0.19 -12.76
N TYR A 29 -12.69 -1.50 -12.60
CA TYR A 29 -11.87 -2.09 -11.55
C TYR A 29 -11.35 -3.46 -11.99
N GLY A 30 -10.31 -3.95 -11.34
CA GLY A 30 -9.75 -5.26 -11.66
C GLY A 30 -8.53 -5.64 -10.81
N GLY A 31 -8.01 -6.83 -11.10
CA GLY A 31 -6.73 -7.28 -10.56
C GLY A 31 -5.55 -6.62 -11.28
N VAL A 32 -4.46 -6.43 -10.54
CA VAL A 32 -3.18 -5.94 -11.06
C VAL A 32 -2.15 -7.08 -10.94
N GLU A 33 -1.15 -7.10 -11.80
CA GLU A 33 0.01 -7.97 -11.62
C GLU A 33 1.13 -7.21 -10.89
N VAL A 34 1.84 -7.90 -10.00
CA VAL A 34 3.08 -7.39 -9.41
C VAL A 34 4.19 -8.37 -9.72
N ASP A 35 5.25 -7.86 -10.34
CA ASP A 35 6.37 -8.68 -10.79
C ASP A 35 7.68 -8.29 -10.09
N ASN A 36 8.69 -9.14 -10.32
CA ASN A 36 10.09 -8.87 -10.01
C ASN A 36 10.46 -8.51 -8.57
N LEU A 37 9.62 -8.74 -7.56
CA LEU A 37 9.90 -8.37 -6.16
C LEU A 37 11.19 -9.00 -5.60
N TRP A 38 11.89 -8.27 -4.75
CA TRP A 38 13.08 -8.77 -4.07
C TRP A 38 12.71 -9.97 -3.19
N GLN A 39 13.37 -11.11 -3.44
CA GLN A 39 13.07 -12.39 -2.81
C GLN A 39 11.61 -12.85 -2.97
N THR A 40 10.91 -12.42 -4.03
CA THR A 40 9.49 -12.76 -4.29
C THR A 40 8.55 -12.39 -3.13
N ARG A 41 8.94 -11.41 -2.32
CA ARG A 41 8.18 -10.99 -1.15
C ARG A 41 7.26 -9.83 -1.50
N ASP A 42 5.97 -10.09 -1.34
CA ASP A 42 4.93 -9.07 -1.33
C ASP A 42 5.12 -8.15 -0.11
N VAL A 43 5.82 -7.04 -0.33
CA VAL A 43 6.08 -6.01 0.68
C VAL A 43 5.57 -4.71 0.14
N SER A 44 4.60 -4.12 0.83
CA SER A 44 3.95 -2.86 0.46
C SER A 44 4.92 -1.78 -0.01
N THR A 45 6.02 -1.54 0.73
CA THR A 45 7.07 -0.57 0.35
C THR A 45 7.70 -0.83 -1.02
N GLN A 46 7.92 -2.10 -1.41
CA GLN A 46 8.48 -2.43 -2.73
C GLN A 46 7.45 -2.16 -3.83
N ILE A 47 6.21 -2.55 -3.61
CA ILE A 47 5.15 -2.46 -4.60
C ILE A 47 4.73 -1.01 -4.82
N THR A 48 4.56 -0.23 -3.74
CA THR A 48 4.37 1.21 -3.85
C THR A 48 5.55 1.87 -4.57
N SER A 49 6.80 1.43 -4.34
CA SER A 49 7.95 1.96 -5.09
C SER A 49 7.80 1.74 -6.60
N GLN A 50 7.30 0.57 -7.02
CA GLN A 50 7.02 0.30 -8.44
C GLN A 50 5.99 1.26 -9.00
N LEU A 51 4.89 1.50 -8.27
CA LEU A 51 3.84 2.45 -8.69
C LEU A 51 4.39 3.88 -8.81
N ILE A 52 5.16 4.36 -7.84
CA ILE A 52 5.61 5.76 -7.84
C ILE A 52 6.84 5.99 -8.71
N THR A 53 7.61 4.96 -9.10
CA THR A 53 8.81 5.13 -9.96
C THR A 53 8.68 4.52 -11.35
N GLY A 54 7.73 3.62 -11.59
CA GLY A 54 7.63 2.85 -12.84
C GLY A 54 8.74 1.80 -13.00
N HIS A 55 9.42 1.43 -11.90
CA HIS A 55 10.63 0.62 -11.96
C HIS A 55 10.65 -0.48 -10.90
N ASP A 56 11.37 -1.58 -11.18
CA ASP A 56 11.56 -2.68 -10.23
C ASP A 56 12.48 -2.28 -9.04
N TRP A 57 12.61 -3.18 -8.05
CA TRP A 57 13.45 -2.91 -6.87
C TRP A 57 14.93 -2.71 -7.19
N ARG A 58 15.44 -3.28 -8.30
CA ARG A 58 16.85 -3.15 -8.67
C ARG A 58 17.17 -1.72 -9.05
N THR A 59 16.22 -1.13 -9.76
CA THR A 59 16.33 0.22 -10.30
C THR A 59 15.89 1.24 -9.25
N SER A 60 14.81 0.99 -8.49
CA SER A 60 14.35 1.90 -7.44
C SER A 60 15.23 1.90 -6.19
N GLY A 61 15.97 0.81 -5.94
CA GLY A 61 16.79 0.61 -4.73
C GLY A 61 16.03 0.03 -3.53
N VAL A 62 14.70 -0.16 -3.65
CA VAL A 62 13.85 -0.57 -2.52
C VAL A 62 13.81 -2.08 -2.38
N THR A 63 14.63 -2.63 -1.48
CA THR A 63 14.76 -4.08 -1.27
C THR A 63 13.97 -4.59 -0.06
N GLY A 64 12.86 -3.94 0.28
CA GLY A 64 11.97 -4.37 1.36
C GLY A 64 11.40 -3.20 2.17
N ARG A 65 10.97 -3.49 3.39
CA ARG A 65 10.32 -2.49 4.26
C ARG A 65 11.32 -1.54 4.94
N LYS A 66 12.44 -2.10 5.38
CA LYS A 66 13.50 -1.38 6.11
C LYS A 66 14.86 -1.62 5.48
N HIS A 67 15.74 -0.64 5.65
CA HIS A 67 17.15 -0.70 5.27
C HIS A 67 18.02 -0.18 6.41
N TYR A 68 19.30 -0.53 6.36
CA TYR A 68 20.33 0.05 7.20
C TYR A 68 20.87 1.33 6.56
N THR A 69 21.02 2.38 7.37
CA THR A 69 21.60 3.65 6.94
C THR A 69 23.09 3.57 6.59
N ASP A 70 23.79 2.53 7.07
CA ASP A 70 25.17 2.22 6.70
C ASP A 70 25.19 1.34 5.43
N PRO A 71 25.77 1.83 4.30
CA PRO A 71 25.76 1.11 3.03
C PRO A 71 26.53 -0.23 3.06
N GLU A 72 27.59 -0.34 3.87
CA GLU A 72 28.38 -1.58 3.96
C GLU A 72 27.55 -2.67 4.65
N ILE A 73 26.86 -2.32 5.73
CA ILE A 73 25.97 -3.23 6.46
C ILE A 73 24.76 -3.60 5.61
N GLU A 74 24.13 -2.64 4.92
CA GLU A 74 23.01 -2.92 4.01
C GLU A 74 23.45 -3.87 2.89
N TRP A 75 24.61 -3.62 2.27
CA TRP A 75 25.18 -4.49 1.26
C TRP A 75 25.44 -5.91 1.80
N LEU A 76 26.10 -6.03 2.96
CA LEU A 76 26.39 -7.32 3.59
C LEU A 76 25.10 -8.10 3.86
N GLU A 77 24.11 -7.46 4.47
CA GLU A 77 22.84 -8.08 4.81
C GLU A 77 22.02 -8.48 3.57
N LYS A 78 21.88 -7.58 2.59
CA LYS A 78 21.00 -7.80 1.42
C LYS A 78 21.65 -8.58 0.28
N ARG A 79 22.97 -8.52 0.12
CA ARG A 79 23.68 -9.17 -0.99
C ARG A 79 24.41 -10.44 -0.57
N VAL A 80 24.83 -10.56 0.69
CA VAL A 80 25.60 -11.73 1.16
C VAL A 80 24.77 -12.63 2.06
N ILE A 81 24.27 -12.11 3.18
CA ILE A 81 23.64 -12.93 4.23
C ILE A 81 22.27 -13.43 3.77
N ARG A 82 21.34 -12.51 3.48
CA ARG A 82 19.93 -12.89 3.21
C ARG A 82 19.74 -13.73 1.95
N PRO A 83 20.40 -13.48 0.80
CA PRO A 83 20.23 -14.35 -0.36
C PRO A 83 20.61 -15.80 -0.07
N ARG A 84 21.64 -16.03 0.76
CA ARG A 84 22.11 -17.38 1.11
C ARG A 84 21.20 -18.11 2.10
N THR A 85 20.52 -17.37 2.97
CA THR A 85 19.69 -17.94 4.02
C THR A 85 18.21 -18.05 3.63
N TYR A 86 17.69 -17.11 2.85
CA TYR A 86 16.26 -16.99 2.59
C TYR A 86 15.73 -18.08 1.65
N GLN A 87 16.54 -18.52 0.68
CA GLN A 87 16.15 -19.58 -0.26
C GLN A 87 16.18 -20.99 0.35
N LYS A 88 16.71 -21.14 1.58
CA LYS A 88 16.92 -22.44 2.21
C LYS A 88 16.17 -22.50 3.56
N PRO A 89 15.08 -23.28 3.69
CA PRO A 89 14.21 -23.27 4.87
C PRO A 89 14.93 -23.43 6.21
N PHE A 90 15.97 -24.27 6.25
CA PHE A 90 16.80 -24.48 7.45
C PHE A 90 17.58 -23.21 7.84
N PHE A 91 18.25 -22.58 6.88
CA PHE A 91 19.04 -21.38 7.12
C PHE A 91 18.17 -20.15 7.35
N HIS A 92 16.94 -20.13 6.85
CA HIS A 92 16.00 -19.04 7.11
C HIS A 92 15.66 -18.93 8.61
N GLY A 93 15.38 -20.06 9.28
CA GLY A 93 15.15 -20.06 10.73
C GLY A 93 16.36 -19.60 11.53
N LEU A 94 17.56 -20.00 11.10
CA LEU A 94 18.82 -19.55 11.70
C LEU A 94 19.03 -18.05 11.51
N GLU A 95 18.76 -17.52 10.31
CA GLU A 95 18.87 -16.09 10.02
C GLU A 95 17.95 -15.27 10.91
N ALA A 96 16.68 -15.69 11.06
CA ALA A 96 15.70 -15.02 11.90
C ALA A 96 16.13 -15.01 13.38
N ARG A 97 16.65 -16.14 13.90
CA ARG A 97 17.14 -16.25 15.29
C ARG A 97 18.40 -15.44 15.56
N THR A 98 19.31 -15.37 14.59
CA THR A 98 20.60 -14.67 14.74
C THR A 98 20.50 -13.17 14.43
N ARG A 99 19.42 -12.71 13.80
CA ARG A 99 19.25 -11.32 13.41
C ARG A 99 19.33 -10.32 14.57
N PRO A 100 18.70 -10.52 15.75
CA PRO A 100 18.86 -9.60 16.88
C PRO A 100 20.31 -9.51 17.37
N LEU A 101 21.04 -10.63 17.37
CA LEU A 101 22.46 -10.66 17.75
C LEU A 101 23.32 -9.87 16.75
N ARG A 102 23.08 -10.05 15.45
CA ARG A 102 23.77 -9.27 14.40
C ARG A 102 23.44 -7.79 14.50
N GLU A 103 22.17 -7.44 14.69
CA GLU A 103 21.73 -6.04 14.87
C GLU A 103 22.40 -5.40 16.10
N GLY A 104 22.50 -6.11 17.23
CA GLY A 104 23.21 -5.62 18.43
C GLY A 104 24.73 -5.48 18.22
N PHE A 105 25.35 -6.42 17.49
CA PHE A 105 26.76 -6.31 17.12
C PHE A 105 27.01 -5.10 16.22
N TYR A 106 26.16 -4.89 15.22
CA TYR A 106 26.26 -3.73 14.34
C TYR A 106 26.11 -2.41 15.09
N GLN A 107 25.14 -2.32 16.00
CA GLN A 107 24.96 -1.14 16.86
C GLN A 107 26.18 -0.88 17.77
N THR A 108 26.85 -1.95 18.23
CA THR A 108 28.09 -1.82 19.02
C THR A 108 29.24 -1.24 18.18
N LEU A 109 29.41 -1.71 16.94
CA LEU A 109 30.48 -1.23 16.05
C LEU A 109 30.18 0.12 15.37
N ARG A 110 28.89 0.46 15.25
CA ARG A 110 28.38 1.65 14.57
C ARG A 110 27.23 2.24 15.41
N PRO A 111 27.52 3.01 16.47
CA PRO A 111 26.47 3.53 17.38
C PRO A 111 25.43 4.43 16.72
N ARG A 112 25.76 5.03 15.56
CA ARG A 112 24.84 5.85 14.74
C ARG A 112 24.07 5.04 13.69
N LEU A 113 24.26 3.72 13.67
CA LEU A 113 23.54 2.86 12.73
C LEU A 113 22.07 2.83 13.07
N GLU A 114 21.27 3.29 12.12
CA GLU A 114 19.83 3.20 12.20
C GLU A 114 19.28 2.23 11.17
N LYS A 115 18.23 1.52 11.57
CA LYS A 115 17.40 0.70 10.69
C LYS A 115 16.02 1.32 10.53
N ARG A 116 15.83 2.07 9.46
CA ARG A 116 14.61 2.85 9.21
C ARG A 116 13.86 2.35 7.97
N ASN A 117 12.64 2.85 7.76
CA ASN A 117 11.91 2.60 6.51
C ASN A 117 12.53 3.42 5.37
N TYR A 118 12.28 2.98 4.14
CA TYR A 118 12.63 3.74 2.95
C TYR A 118 11.86 5.07 2.91
N LEU A 119 12.56 6.13 2.53
CA LEU A 119 12.09 7.50 2.33
C LEU A 119 12.53 7.96 0.93
N ARG A 120 12.09 9.16 0.54
CA ARG A 120 12.41 9.74 -0.76
C ARG A 120 13.91 9.75 -1.09
N ASP A 121 14.75 10.12 -0.12
CA ASP A 121 16.21 10.20 -0.33
C ASP A 121 16.87 8.84 -0.55
N ASP A 122 16.16 7.73 -0.28
CA ASP A 122 16.66 6.38 -0.52
C ASP A 122 16.31 5.85 -1.92
N LEU A 123 15.41 6.53 -2.65
CA LEU A 123 15.02 6.15 -4.00
C LEU A 123 16.07 6.61 -5.01
N LEU A 124 16.55 5.68 -5.83
CA LEU A 124 17.63 5.92 -6.81
C LEU A 124 17.16 6.60 -8.10
N VAL A 125 15.85 6.79 -8.27
CA VAL A 125 15.21 7.30 -9.48
C VAL A 125 14.13 8.33 -9.12
N PRO A 126 13.79 9.26 -10.04
CA PRO A 126 12.69 10.18 -9.85
C PRO A 126 11.34 9.45 -9.73
N THR A 127 10.46 9.97 -8.89
CA THR A 127 9.10 9.48 -8.69
C THR A 127 8.09 10.32 -9.46
N LEU A 128 6.82 9.91 -9.44
CA LEU A 128 5.67 10.72 -9.89
C LEU A 128 5.69 12.13 -9.29
N PHE A 129 6.10 12.27 -8.02
CA PHE A 129 6.05 13.55 -7.32
C PHE A 129 7.12 14.55 -7.81
N GLU A 130 8.21 14.06 -8.42
CA GLU A 130 9.17 14.96 -9.07
C GLU A 130 8.83 15.20 -10.55
N LYS A 131 8.06 14.31 -11.18
CA LYS A 131 7.69 14.40 -12.59
C LYS A 131 6.41 15.18 -12.83
N ILE A 132 5.50 15.22 -11.86
CA ILE A 132 4.22 15.92 -11.95
C ILE A 132 4.34 17.24 -11.16
N PRO A 133 4.27 18.40 -11.84
CA PRO A 133 4.21 19.70 -11.17
C PRO A 133 3.01 19.77 -10.21
N ASP A 134 3.14 20.49 -9.10
CA ASP A 134 2.06 20.63 -8.11
C ASP A 134 1.46 19.27 -7.67
N SER A 135 2.33 18.40 -7.20
CA SER A 135 1.96 17.10 -6.64
C SER A 135 2.15 17.06 -5.12
N GLU A 136 1.34 16.25 -4.45
CA GLU A 136 1.39 16.09 -2.99
C GLU A 136 1.33 14.60 -2.62
N ALA A 137 2.20 14.20 -1.69
CA ALA A 137 2.23 12.87 -1.10
C ALA A 137 1.84 12.96 0.37
N LEU A 138 0.88 12.16 0.82
CA LEU A 138 0.50 12.04 2.23
C LEU A 138 0.69 10.60 2.70
N TYR A 139 1.80 10.34 3.39
CA TYR A 139 2.12 9.02 3.97
C TYR A 139 2.22 7.88 2.95
N VAL A 140 2.88 8.14 1.83
CA VAL A 140 3.13 7.18 0.76
C VAL A 140 4.36 6.33 1.11
N PRO A 141 4.23 4.98 1.21
CA PRO A 141 5.36 4.09 1.45
C PRO A 141 6.53 4.34 0.50
N ALA A 142 7.76 4.24 1.03
CA ALA A 142 9.01 4.53 0.32
C ALA A 142 9.23 6.01 -0.05
N TYR A 143 8.27 6.90 0.19
CA TYR A 143 8.39 8.32 -0.16
C TYR A 143 8.46 9.22 1.07
N ASN A 144 7.38 9.31 1.86
CA ASN A 144 7.34 10.17 3.04
C ASN A 144 6.85 9.43 4.29
N PRO A 145 7.44 9.74 5.46
CA PRO A 145 7.19 8.98 6.67
C PRO A 145 5.81 9.27 7.22
N GLU A 146 5.20 8.23 7.79
CA GLU A 146 4.08 8.39 8.70
C GLU A 146 4.59 8.38 10.15
N PRO A 147 4.03 9.17 11.07
CA PRO A 147 4.42 9.18 12.48
C PRO A 147 4.40 7.80 13.15
N SER A 148 3.45 6.91 12.82
CA SER A 148 3.41 5.57 13.40
C SER A 148 4.60 4.68 12.99
N TRP A 149 5.34 5.05 11.93
CA TRP A 149 6.54 4.33 11.52
C TRP A 149 7.66 4.46 12.55
N ALA A 150 7.71 5.58 13.28
CA ALA A 150 8.67 5.81 14.37
C ALA A 150 8.41 4.85 15.55
N LEU A 151 7.14 4.50 15.78
CA LEU A 151 6.73 3.49 16.76
C LEU A 151 6.97 2.05 16.26
N GLY A 152 7.34 1.91 14.98
CA GLY A 152 7.39 0.66 14.25
C GLY A 152 5.99 0.11 14.00
N ARG A 153 5.56 -0.02 12.73
CA ARG A 153 4.20 -0.52 12.39
C ARG A 153 3.79 -1.88 13.01
N ASN A 154 4.70 -2.58 13.68
CA ASN A 154 4.38 -3.80 14.43
C ASN A 154 3.86 -3.50 15.85
N ILE A 155 3.66 -2.23 16.22
CA ILE A 155 2.94 -1.85 17.45
C ILE A 155 1.47 -2.33 17.41
N LEU A 156 0.95 -2.58 16.21
CA LEU A 156 -0.38 -3.16 15.96
C LEU A 156 -0.38 -4.70 16.04
N ASP A 157 0.76 -5.34 16.32
CA ASP A 157 0.86 -6.80 16.44
C ASP A 157 0.77 -7.20 17.92
N PRO A 158 -0.37 -7.79 18.38
CA PRO A 158 -0.55 -8.14 19.78
C PRO A 158 0.46 -9.17 20.28
N ARG A 159 1.16 -9.89 19.40
CA ARG A 159 2.21 -10.84 19.79
C ARG A 159 3.49 -10.16 20.27
N ARG A 160 3.68 -8.87 19.92
CA ARG A 160 4.83 -8.08 20.35
C ARG A 160 4.58 -7.32 21.64
N LEU A 161 3.32 -6.96 21.88
CA LEU A 161 2.87 -6.27 23.09
C LEU A 161 1.64 -7.02 23.64
N PRO A 162 1.82 -8.24 24.17
CA PRO A 162 0.71 -9.08 24.62
C PRO A 162 -0.10 -8.44 25.75
N GLU A 163 0.47 -7.50 26.50
CA GLU A 163 -0.21 -6.73 27.54
C GLU A 163 -1.39 -5.90 27.02
N PHE A 164 -1.38 -5.51 25.74
CA PHE A 164 -2.47 -4.76 25.12
C PHE A 164 -3.52 -5.65 24.46
N GLY A 165 -3.15 -6.88 24.11
CA GLY A 165 -4.02 -7.85 23.44
C GLY A 165 -4.64 -7.34 22.15
N GLU A 166 -5.71 -8.01 21.71
CA GLU A 166 -6.47 -7.63 20.50
C GLU A 166 -7.06 -6.22 20.63
N ALA A 167 -7.67 -5.91 21.78
CA ALA A 167 -8.36 -4.63 21.99
C ALA A 167 -7.43 -3.42 21.87
N GLY A 168 -6.19 -3.51 22.38
CA GLY A 168 -5.22 -2.43 22.24
C GLY A 168 -4.64 -2.33 20.83
N ALA A 169 -4.49 -3.45 20.11
CA ALA A 169 -4.12 -3.43 18.70
C ALA A 169 -5.19 -2.71 17.85
N VAL A 170 -6.47 -3.02 18.10
CA VAL A 170 -7.63 -2.34 17.48
C VAL A 170 -7.63 -0.85 17.81
N ASP A 171 -7.52 -0.47 19.08
CA ASP A 171 -7.51 0.93 19.52
C ASP A 171 -6.40 1.75 18.84
N LEU A 172 -5.20 1.20 18.72
CA LEU A 172 -4.08 1.86 18.03
C LEU A 172 -4.31 1.98 16.52
N ALA A 173 -4.85 0.94 15.88
CA ALA A 173 -5.18 0.97 14.46
C ALA A 173 -6.26 2.02 14.17
N GLU A 174 -7.27 2.12 15.04
CA GLU A 174 -8.36 3.07 14.93
C GLU A 174 -7.89 4.51 15.14
N LYS A 175 -7.09 4.77 16.17
CA LYS A 175 -6.48 6.09 16.40
C LYS A 175 -5.61 6.51 15.22
N ASN A 176 -4.85 5.58 14.64
CA ASN A 176 -4.05 5.85 13.46
C ASN A 176 -4.90 6.20 12.24
N PHE A 177 -5.94 5.40 11.98
CA PHE A 177 -6.86 5.64 10.87
C PHE A 177 -7.59 6.98 11.03
N ALA A 178 -8.18 7.25 12.19
CA ALA A 178 -8.87 8.50 12.47
C ALA A 178 -7.96 9.72 12.26
N TRP A 179 -6.72 9.65 12.76
CA TRP A 179 -5.73 10.71 12.56
C TRP A 179 -5.36 10.88 11.08
N ARG A 180 -5.10 9.79 10.33
CA ARG A 180 -4.81 9.84 8.89
C ARG A 180 -5.99 10.40 8.09
N SER A 181 -7.21 9.95 8.37
CA SER A 181 -8.41 10.41 7.66
C SER A 181 -8.66 11.89 7.92
N ARG A 182 -8.39 12.39 9.13
CA ARG A 182 -8.42 13.84 9.41
C ARG A 182 -7.39 14.61 8.57
N ARG A 183 -6.12 14.18 8.56
CA ARG A 183 -5.07 14.82 7.75
C ARG A 183 -5.37 14.81 6.26
N PHE A 184 -5.96 13.71 5.78
CA PHE A 184 -6.40 13.56 4.40
C PHE A 184 -7.53 14.54 4.05
N ARG A 185 -8.56 14.64 4.90
CA ARG A 185 -9.66 15.61 4.72
C ARG A 185 -9.15 17.05 4.74
N GLU A 186 -8.23 17.37 5.65
CA GLU A 186 -7.58 18.70 5.70
C GLU A 186 -6.84 19.01 4.39
N ALA A 187 -6.11 18.04 3.82
CA ALA A 187 -5.44 18.20 2.54
C ALA A 187 -6.44 18.37 1.37
N LEU A 188 -7.50 17.56 1.31
CA LEU A 188 -8.56 17.68 0.30
C LEU A 188 -9.39 18.96 0.41
N ALA A 189 -9.47 19.56 1.61
CA ALA A 189 -10.18 20.81 1.82
C ALA A 189 -9.45 22.02 1.22
N GLY A 190 -8.13 21.93 1.04
CA GLY A 190 -7.32 22.94 0.38
C GLY A 190 -7.50 22.97 -1.14
N ASP A 191 -6.66 23.76 -1.82
CA ASP A 191 -6.65 23.83 -3.28
C ASP A 191 -6.25 22.48 -3.88
N PRO A 192 -7.03 21.94 -4.84
CA PRO A 192 -6.75 20.61 -5.39
C PRO A 192 -5.50 20.65 -6.27
N ARG A 193 -4.56 19.77 -5.89
CA ARG A 193 -3.29 19.49 -6.58
C ARG A 193 -3.49 18.85 -7.95
N GLN A 194 -2.51 18.98 -8.84
CA GLN A 194 -2.51 18.22 -10.09
C GLN A 194 -2.45 16.71 -9.83
N PHE A 195 -1.67 16.28 -8.84
CA PHE A 195 -1.63 14.89 -8.38
C PHE A 195 -1.58 14.84 -6.86
N PHE A 196 -2.52 14.11 -6.25
CA PHE A 196 -2.50 13.87 -4.81
C PHE A 196 -2.56 12.37 -4.53
N MET A 197 -1.66 11.88 -3.68
CA MET A 197 -1.61 10.46 -3.33
C MET A 197 -1.50 10.24 -1.82
N THR A 198 -2.25 9.26 -1.31
CA THR A 198 -2.21 8.84 0.09
C THR A 198 -2.33 7.32 0.24
N GLN A 199 -2.09 6.81 1.45
CA GLN A 199 -2.33 5.41 1.82
C GLN A 199 -3.12 5.30 3.13
N PHE A 200 -3.94 4.26 3.25
CA PHE A 200 -4.53 3.76 4.48
C PHE A 200 -4.21 2.27 4.67
N GLN A 201 -3.81 1.86 5.89
CA GLN A 201 -3.38 0.48 6.20
C GLN A 201 -4.27 -0.21 7.23
N ILE A 202 -5.41 0.37 7.59
CA ILE A 202 -6.28 -0.19 8.64
C ILE A 202 -6.81 -1.57 8.23
N LEU A 203 -7.16 -1.76 6.96
CA LEU A 203 -7.65 -3.04 6.47
C LEU A 203 -6.58 -4.15 6.58
N ASP A 204 -5.36 -3.90 6.08
CA ASP A 204 -4.18 -4.76 6.27
C ASP A 204 -3.96 -5.15 7.75
N SER A 205 -4.10 -4.16 8.66
CA SER A 205 -3.93 -4.38 10.10
C SER A 205 -5.01 -5.32 10.67
N TYR A 206 -6.27 -5.11 10.31
CA TYR A 206 -7.40 -5.94 10.75
C TYR A 206 -7.31 -7.35 10.18
N GLN A 207 -6.93 -7.49 8.91
CA GLN A 207 -6.73 -8.80 8.31
C GLN A 207 -5.61 -9.58 8.98
N HIS A 208 -4.49 -8.94 9.31
CA HIS A 208 -3.44 -9.60 10.09
C HIS A 208 -3.96 -10.07 11.45
N LEU A 209 -4.70 -9.21 12.15
CA LEU A 209 -5.28 -9.54 13.46
C LEU A 209 -6.24 -10.73 13.38
N TYR A 210 -7.19 -10.69 12.44
CA TYR A 210 -8.31 -11.62 12.39
C TYR A 210 -8.14 -12.83 11.49
N LEU A 211 -7.18 -12.83 10.55
CA LEU A 211 -6.89 -13.98 9.67
C LEU A 211 -5.59 -14.70 10.01
N VAL A 212 -4.65 -14.02 10.67
CA VAL A 212 -3.29 -14.55 10.87
C VAL A 212 -2.93 -14.70 12.34
N TYR A 213 -3.34 -13.76 13.21
CA TYR A 213 -2.93 -13.76 14.62
C TYR A 213 -3.96 -14.39 15.55
N ALA A 214 -5.22 -14.44 15.14
CA ALA A 214 -6.26 -15.18 15.84
C ALA A 214 -6.04 -16.70 15.73
N ASP A 215 -6.45 -17.44 16.76
CA ASP A 215 -6.40 -18.90 16.78
C ASP A 215 -7.26 -19.50 15.64
N GLU A 216 -8.41 -18.87 15.38
CA GLU A 216 -9.30 -19.19 14.27
C GLU A 216 -9.60 -17.94 13.43
N PRO A 217 -9.65 -18.03 12.09
CA PRO A 217 -9.97 -16.88 11.25
C PRO A 217 -11.35 -16.29 11.53
N ASN A 218 -11.42 -15.00 11.86
CA ASN A 218 -12.67 -14.27 12.11
C ASN A 218 -13.10 -13.48 10.86
N LEU A 219 -13.84 -14.14 9.97
CA LEU A 219 -14.30 -13.54 8.71
C LEU A 219 -15.37 -12.46 8.91
N GLU A 220 -16.16 -12.52 9.98
CA GLU A 220 -17.17 -11.50 10.28
C GLU A 220 -16.51 -10.16 10.58
N LYS A 221 -15.41 -10.17 11.36
CA LYS A 221 -14.62 -8.96 11.64
C LYS A 221 -13.91 -8.42 10.40
N VAL A 222 -13.48 -9.30 9.50
CA VAL A 222 -12.92 -8.90 8.21
C VAL A 222 -13.99 -8.24 7.34
N GLU A 223 -15.20 -8.81 7.26
CA GLU A 223 -16.31 -8.21 6.53
C GLU A 223 -16.71 -6.83 7.09
N GLU A 224 -16.75 -6.70 8.43
CA GLU A 224 -17.06 -5.44 9.11
C GLU A 224 -16.11 -4.31 8.67
N ILE A 225 -14.80 -4.57 8.67
CA ILE A 225 -13.82 -3.56 8.24
C ILE A 225 -13.89 -3.29 6.73
N TYR A 226 -14.18 -4.30 5.89
CA TYR A 226 -14.37 -4.10 4.45
C TYR A 226 -15.55 -3.16 4.18
N ARG A 227 -16.70 -3.38 4.83
CA ARG A 227 -17.88 -2.49 4.69
C ARG A 227 -17.58 -1.07 5.14
N ARG A 228 -16.80 -0.90 6.20
CA ARG A 228 -16.39 0.43 6.68
C ARG A 228 -15.44 1.12 5.70
N ILE A 229 -14.48 0.41 5.13
CA ILE A 229 -13.57 0.97 4.13
C ILE A 229 -14.30 1.25 2.82
N ASP A 230 -15.32 0.46 2.48
CA ASP A 230 -16.22 0.76 1.38
C ASP A 230 -16.99 2.07 1.61
N ALA A 231 -17.63 2.24 2.78
CA ALA A 231 -18.29 3.51 3.11
C ALA A 231 -17.31 4.71 3.05
N PHE A 232 -16.08 4.53 3.54
CA PHE A 232 -15.05 5.57 3.47
C PHE A 232 -14.59 5.86 2.03
N ALA A 233 -14.53 4.85 1.15
CA ALA A 233 -14.28 5.04 -0.28
C ALA A 233 -15.40 5.87 -0.95
N GLY A 234 -16.66 5.67 -0.55
CA GLY A 234 -17.78 6.52 -0.95
C GLY A 234 -17.59 7.97 -0.52
N GLU A 235 -17.29 8.19 0.75
CA GLU A 235 -16.97 9.52 1.31
C GLU A 235 -15.81 10.20 0.55
N ILE A 236 -14.76 9.46 0.20
CA ILE A 236 -13.64 10.00 -0.58
C ILE A 236 -14.11 10.50 -1.96
N CYS A 237 -14.97 9.73 -2.63
CA CYS A 237 -15.51 10.13 -3.94
C CYS A 237 -16.34 11.42 -3.83
N GLU A 238 -17.19 11.54 -2.81
CA GLU A 238 -17.98 12.74 -2.53
C GLU A 238 -17.07 13.95 -2.25
N LEU A 239 -16.04 13.79 -1.41
CA LEU A 239 -15.09 14.86 -1.10
C LEU A 239 -14.24 15.30 -2.30
N ALA A 240 -14.01 14.40 -3.26
CA ALA A 240 -13.24 14.64 -4.47
C ALA A 240 -14.08 15.25 -5.60
N GLU A 241 -15.42 15.20 -5.51
CA GLU A 241 -16.32 15.70 -6.53
C GLU A 241 -16.09 17.19 -6.82
N GLY A 242 -15.99 17.54 -8.11
CA GLY A 242 -15.68 18.90 -8.56
C GLY A 242 -14.24 19.36 -8.31
N LYS A 243 -13.41 18.57 -7.60
CA LYS A 243 -12.00 18.90 -7.30
C LYS A 243 -11.01 18.07 -8.11
N TYR A 244 -11.32 16.80 -8.34
CA TYR A 244 -10.48 15.86 -9.07
C TYR A 244 -11.25 15.27 -10.26
N ASP A 245 -10.57 15.17 -11.41
CA ASP A 245 -11.15 14.63 -12.64
C ASP A 245 -11.17 13.10 -12.66
N LEU A 246 -10.31 12.47 -11.83
CA LEU A 246 -10.15 11.04 -11.69
C LEU A 246 -9.78 10.69 -10.24
N VAL A 247 -10.52 9.74 -9.67
CA VAL A 247 -10.17 9.09 -8.40
C VAL A 247 -9.71 7.67 -8.73
N VAL A 248 -8.55 7.30 -8.21
CA VAL A 248 -7.92 6.00 -8.35
C VAL A 248 -7.85 5.37 -6.97
N PHE A 249 -8.49 4.22 -6.79
CA PHE A 249 -8.23 3.35 -5.66
C PHE A 249 -7.30 2.23 -6.09
N CYS A 250 -6.32 1.90 -5.27
CA CYS A 250 -5.46 0.76 -5.52
C CYS A 250 -5.06 0.06 -4.22
N SER A 251 -4.68 -1.21 -4.33
CA SER A 251 -4.08 -1.96 -3.23
C SER A 251 -2.77 -2.55 -3.71
N GLU A 252 -1.72 -2.36 -2.92
CA GLU A 252 -0.41 -2.94 -3.22
C GLU A 252 -0.37 -4.47 -3.05
N ASN A 253 -1.28 -5.04 -2.28
CA ASN A 253 -1.28 -6.44 -1.91
C ASN A 253 -2.72 -6.97 -1.81
N GLY A 254 -2.88 -8.28 -1.86
CA GLY A 254 -4.12 -8.93 -1.48
C GLY A 254 -4.21 -9.14 0.03
N ALA A 255 -5.15 -9.97 0.45
CA ALA A 255 -5.44 -10.15 1.86
C ALA A 255 -4.29 -10.83 2.62
N ALA A 256 -4.20 -10.55 3.92
CA ALA A 256 -3.28 -11.25 4.81
C ALA A 256 -3.53 -12.76 4.79
N ASN A 257 -2.45 -13.54 4.88
CA ASN A 257 -2.55 -15.00 4.96
C ASN A 257 -1.52 -15.62 5.90
N SER A 258 -1.79 -16.85 6.31
CA SER A 258 -0.94 -17.66 7.19
C SER A 258 0.05 -18.55 6.43
N LEU A 259 0.19 -18.39 5.11
CA LEU A 259 1.07 -19.23 4.30
C LEU A 259 2.53 -18.98 4.68
N ARG A 260 3.28 -20.04 5.00
CA ARG A 260 4.68 -19.92 5.43
C ARG A 260 5.51 -19.13 4.42
N GLY A 261 6.13 -18.05 4.88
CA GLY A 261 7.02 -17.21 4.08
C GLY A 261 6.32 -16.16 3.22
N ARG A 262 4.99 -16.09 3.24
CA ARG A 262 4.16 -15.04 2.63
C ARG A 262 3.30 -14.40 3.71
N THR A 263 3.13 -13.09 3.64
CA THR A 263 2.25 -12.37 4.57
C THR A 263 0.92 -12.01 3.93
N HIS A 264 0.89 -11.93 2.60
CA HIS A 264 -0.27 -11.53 1.80
C HIS A 264 -0.42 -12.42 0.57
N TYR A 265 -1.63 -12.48 0.02
CA TYR A 265 -1.84 -13.00 -1.32
C TYR A 265 -1.36 -11.97 -2.34
N ASN A 266 -0.64 -12.39 -3.39
CA ASN A 266 -0.24 -11.49 -4.48
C ASN A 266 -1.45 -11.24 -5.41
N ARG A 267 -2.44 -10.51 -4.90
CA ARG A 267 -3.69 -10.14 -5.59
C ARG A 267 -3.96 -8.65 -5.42
N PRO A 268 -3.05 -7.77 -5.87
CA PRO A 268 -3.28 -6.34 -5.84
C PRO A 268 -4.47 -5.97 -6.73
N PHE A 269 -5.04 -4.80 -6.44
CA PHE A 269 -6.32 -4.37 -6.97
C PHE A 269 -6.22 -2.92 -7.46
N TYR A 270 -7.04 -2.56 -8.45
CA TYR A 270 -7.27 -1.18 -8.85
C TYR A 270 -8.76 -0.89 -9.08
N SER A 271 -9.14 0.37 -8.95
CA SER A 271 -10.46 0.93 -9.21
C SER A 271 -10.32 2.36 -9.71
N LEU A 272 -11.12 2.73 -10.71
CA LEU A 272 -11.13 4.05 -11.35
C LEU A 272 -12.55 4.62 -11.35
N SER A 273 -12.70 5.88 -10.94
CA SER A 273 -13.99 6.58 -10.89
C SER A 273 -14.65 6.74 -12.26
N ARG A 274 -13.87 6.64 -13.33
CA ARG A 274 -14.32 6.62 -14.72
C ARG A 274 -13.47 5.63 -15.53
N PRO A 275 -13.99 5.06 -16.63
CA PRO A 275 -13.21 4.20 -17.48
C PRO A 275 -12.02 4.94 -18.11
N MET A 276 -10.86 4.31 -18.10
CA MET A 276 -9.64 4.75 -18.75
C MET A 276 -9.10 3.61 -19.61
N ASP A 277 -8.37 3.97 -20.67
CA ASP A 277 -7.71 2.98 -21.50
C ASP A 277 -6.53 2.36 -20.73
N LEU A 278 -6.67 1.07 -20.45
CA LEU A 278 -5.63 0.23 -19.85
C LEU A 278 -5.41 -0.91 -20.84
N ASP A 279 -4.19 -1.05 -21.36
CA ASP A 279 -3.81 -1.96 -22.46
C ASP A 279 -3.93 -3.48 -22.13
N GLY A 280 -4.82 -3.89 -21.23
CA GLY A 280 -5.03 -5.27 -20.79
C GLY A 280 -4.48 -5.54 -19.39
N ARG A 281 -3.72 -6.63 -19.21
CA ARG A 281 -3.16 -7.04 -17.90
C ARG A 281 -2.13 -6.02 -17.42
N THR A 282 -2.59 -5.05 -16.63
CA THR A 282 -1.74 -3.98 -16.09
C THR A 282 -0.86 -4.49 -14.95
N ASN A 283 0.43 -4.20 -15.02
CA ASN A 283 1.33 -4.36 -13.88
C ASN A 283 1.27 -3.12 -12.99
N MET A 284 1.53 -3.27 -11.69
CA MET A 284 1.54 -2.15 -10.74
C MET A 284 2.52 -1.05 -11.16
N ARG A 285 3.65 -1.40 -11.79
CA ARG A 285 4.61 -0.40 -12.28
C ARG A 285 4.06 0.40 -13.46
N ASP A 286 3.17 -0.16 -14.27
CA ASP A 286 2.64 0.49 -15.47
C ASP A 286 1.69 1.65 -15.09
N PHE A 287 1.10 1.60 -13.88
CA PHE A 287 0.35 2.72 -13.31
C PHE A 287 1.18 3.99 -13.19
N HIS A 288 2.51 3.92 -13.08
CA HIS A 288 3.36 5.10 -13.14
C HIS A 288 3.14 5.88 -14.46
N ASP A 289 3.24 5.19 -15.60
CA ASP A 289 3.13 5.82 -16.91
C ASP A 289 1.69 6.22 -17.23
N HIS A 290 0.71 5.41 -16.79
CA HIS A 290 -0.70 5.79 -16.87
C HIS A 290 -0.99 7.08 -16.09
N LEU A 291 -0.52 7.20 -14.84
CA LEU A 291 -0.72 8.39 -14.02
C LEU A 291 -0.07 9.63 -14.65
N LEU A 292 1.15 9.51 -15.20
CA LEU A 292 1.80 10.60 -15.95
C LEU A 292 1.01 11.02 -17.19
N SER A 293 0.49 10.06 -17.93
CA SER A 293 -0.35 10.34 -19.10
C SER A 293 -1.65 11.04 -18.71
N TRP A 294 -2.35 10.53 -17.69
CA TRP A 294 -3.64 11.09 -17.27
C TRP A 294 -3.52 12.52 -16.76
N VAL A 295 -2.49 12.87 -15.99
CA VAL A 295 -2.33 14.25 -15.53
C VAL A 295 -2.07 15.25 -16.67
N GLN A 296 -1.53 14.79 -17.80
CA GLN A 296 -1.29 15.58 -19.01
C GLN A 296 -2.52 15.69 -19.94
N MET A 297 -3.54 14.85 -19.76
CA MET A 297 -4.77 14.95 -20.53
C MET A 297 -5.54 16.23 -20.19
N GLU A 298 -6.18 16.84 -21.19
CA GLU A 298 -7.15 17.91 -20.93
C GLU A 298 -8.33 17.38 -20.10
N PRO A 299 -8.87 18.18 -19.16
CA PRO A 299 -10.12 17.81 -18.49
C PRO A 299 -11.19 17.61 -19.55
N ASN A 300 -11.73 16.39 -19.66
CA ASN A 300 -12.88 16.16 -20.53
C ASN A 300 -14.07 16.91 -19.88
N PRO A 301 -14.72 17.88 -20.55
CA PRO A 301 -15.90 18.55 -20.02
C PRO A 301 -17.08 17.57 -20.04
N VAL A 302 -17.06 16.59 -19.14
CA VAL A 302 -18.19 15.69 -18.92
C VAL A 302 -19.14 16.44 -18.00
N THR A 303 -20.24 16.93 -18.58
CA THR A 303 -21.45 17.32 -17.88
C THR A 303 -21.86 16.20 -16.92
N LEU A 304 -21.68 16.42 -15.62
CA LEU A 304 -22.15 15.55 -14.53
C LEU A 304 -23.68 15.64 -14.39
N THR A 305 -24.41 15.29 -15.46
CA THR A 305 -25.89 15.19 -15.44
C THR A 305 -26.36 13.73 -15.34
N GLY A 306 -25.47 12.80 -14.98
CA GLY A 306 -25.83 11.40 -14.79
C GLY A 306 -26.41 11.18 -13.40
N ASP A 307 -27.70 10.86 -13.33
CA ASP A 307 -28.43 10.44 -12.13
C ASP A 307 -27.62 9.40 -11.30
N PRO A 308 -27.21 9.72 -10.05
CA PRO A 308 -26.41 8.83 -9.22
C PRO A 308 -27.14 7.54 -8.82
N THR A 309 -28.45 7.43 -9.10
CA THR A 309 -29.27 6.25 -8.76
C THR A 309 -29.44 5.26 -9.91
N ALA A 310 -29.00 5.59 -11.12
CA ALA A 310 -29.09 4.68 -12.26
C ALA A 310 -28.14 3.47 -12.05
N PRO A 311 -28.62 2.23 -12.15
CA PRO A 311 -27.77 1.04 -12.04
C PRO A 311 -26.71 1.08 -13.15
N ARG A 312 -25.44 1.18 -12.76
CA ARG A 312 -24.31 1.17 -13.69
C ARG A 312 -24.08 -0.27 -14.15
N GLU A 313 -24.19 -0.52 -15.46
CA GLU A 313 -23.75 -1.78 -16.05
C GLU A 313 -22.22 -1.86 -15.91
N HIS A 314 -21.75 -2.68 -14.96
CA HIS A 314 -20.32 -2.88 -14.74
C HIS A 314 -19.75 -3.76 -15.85
N ALA A 315 -18.88 -3.20 -16.69
CA ALA A 315 -18.03 -3.98 -17.57
C ALA A 315 -16.92 -4.65 -16.72
N VAL A 316 -17.18 -5.86 -16.25
CA VAL A 316 -16.14 -6.67 -15.60
C VAL A 316 -15.19 -7.17 -16.69
N ALA A 317 -13.94 -6.72 -16.64
CA ALA A 317 -12.91 -7.28 -17.51
C ALA A 317 -12.77 -8.80 -17.19
N PRO A 318 -12.85 -9.69 -18.20
CA PRO A 318 -12.81 -11.13 -17.95
C PRO A 318 -11.46 -11.53 -17.34
N LEU A 319 -11.50 -12.15 -16.16
CA LEU A 319 -10.35 -12.86 -15.59
C LEU A 319 -10.06 -14.09 -16.46
N LYS A 320 -8.89 -14.13 -17.11
CA LYS A 320 -8.35 -15.31 -17.81
C LYS A 320 -7.38 -16.06 -16.92
#